data_AF-A0A950XCH9-F1
#
_entry.id   AF-A0A950XCH9-F1
#
_cell.length_a   1.000
_cell.length_b   1.000
_cell.length_c   1.000
_cell.angle_alpha   90.00
_cell.angle_beta   90.00
_cell.angle_gamma   90.00
#
_symmetry.space_group_name_H-M   'P 1'
#
loop_
_entity.id
_entity.type
_entity.pdbx_description
1 polymer ?
#
loop_
_entity_poly.entity_id
_entity_poly.type
_entity_poly.pdbx_seq_one_letter_code
_entity_poly.pdbx_strand_id
1 'polypeptide(L)'
;MTERFTLPFHDRFLTSDADYANPDKTAAQPIQGRPLFVGGFRLIGLDSSATEDDFLALQNGSHWHLRWTGDALKVPIPITAQGRPLDVNPKAYYFWRFMTPDDLTRASANPRVDRTWIEFYRFITKEYFPPDLAIVSIHYEDCADAAAFELTQRYPLMKVAVLENLSNAPLRIGKSSWRQVQLGKLRSEDEDAEMINSVPIDEHNIFPAQLLAPHEKIAIPMRMVMAYESRDIGFLPGIGNKNQQAAANLSDSIELPVQVLSKDNYVSQNRFLTISGGALSAYAREPYVDPEISKVYVVGPSIDAVSVEVGGVSMSLRQFDPHTLILKGGSATGSCPYIFTYCSRDRRWRSEGPILYGFKNKAKEAWDRKALKNFDGRLLIREVDPETSWIDALRVDLSCGGGRTVSLLPRSETLRATDHKYLTLRRGESTFVAFDGEVPPVCQAVLNSYGYYVPSSDIAPSIRK
;
A
#
# COMPACT_ATOMS: atom_id res chain seq x y z
N MET A 1 -13.34 26.98 -34.49
CA MET A 1 -14.09 26.67 -33.25
C MET A 1 -13.59 25.33 -32.74
N THR A 2 -12.56 25.35 -31.91
CA THR A 2 -11.95 24.16 -31.31
C THR A 2 -11.44 24.57 -29.93
N GLU A 3 -12.39 24.70 -29.01
CA GLU A 3 -12.15 24.75 -27.58
C GLU A 3 -12.76 23.49 -26.97
N ARG A 4 -12.19 23.02 -25.85
CA ARG A 4 -12.51 21.81 -25.05
C ARG A 4 -11.76 20.58 -25.57
N PHE A 5 -10.72 20.03 -24.93
CA PHE A 5 -10.43 19.88 -23.50
C PHE A 5 -8.92 20.06 -23.23
N THR A 6 -8.52 21.25 -22.85
CA THR A 6 -7.29 21.48 -22.09
C THR A 6 -7.71 22.20 -20.83
N LEU A 7 -8.08 21.43 -19.79
CA LEU A 7 -8.01 21.98 -18.45
C LEU A 7 -6.52 22.04 -18.09
N PRO A 8 -5.96 23.22 -17.80
CA PRO A 8 -4.62 23.29 -17.25
C PRO A 8 -4.66 22.67 -15.85
N PHE A 9 -3.94 21.57 -15.65
CA PHE A 9 -3.55 21.07 -14.33
C PHE A 9 -2.47 22.00 -13.73
N HIS A 10 -2.73 23.31 -13.75
CA HIS A 10 -1.92 24.30 -13.08
C HIS A 10 -2.44 24.40 -11.64
N ASP A 11 -1.53 24.10 -10.73
CA ASP A 11 -1.61 24.33 -9.29
C ASP A 11 -2.27 23.22 -8.45
N ARG A 12 -1.39 22.60 -7.65
CA ARG A 12 -1.62 21.67 -6.51
C ARG A 12 -1.60 20.17 -6.82
N PHE A 13 -0.38 19.63 -6.91
CA PHE A 13 -0.08 18.25 -6.50
C PHE A 13 1.16 18.24 -5.60
N LEU A 14 0.98 18.77 -4.39
CA LEU A 14 1.80 18.41 -3.23
C LEU A 14 0.79 18.30 -2.08
N THR A 15 0.43 17.08 -1.71
CA THR A 15 -0.26 16.83 -0.44
C THR A 15 0.71 17.17 0.69
N SER A 16 0.18 17.82 1.73
CA SER A 16 0.90 18.26 2.92
C SER A 16 0.61 17.36 4.13
N ASP A 17 0.41 16.06 3.94
CA ASP A 17 0.15 15.15 5.05
C ASP A 17 1.40 14.81 5.88
N ALA A 18 1.17 14.62 7.18
CA ALA A 18 2.18 14.59 8.24
C ALA A 18 3.01 13.30 8.31
N ASP A 19 2.64 12.25 7.59
CA ASP A 19 3.23 10.91 7.74
C ASP A 19 4.40 10.60 6.77
N TYR A 20 4.71 11.49 5.84
CA TYR A 20 5.88 11.36 4.98
C TYR A 20 6.64 12.67 4.93
N ALA A 21 7.93 12.61 5.26
CA ALA A 21 8.82 13.77 5.19
C ALA A 21 8.66 14.47 3.83
N ASN A 22 8.32 15.75 3.90
CA ASN A 22 8.21 16.70 2.78
C ASN A 22 9.23 16.35 1.67
N PRO A 23 8.81 16.13 0.41
CA PRO A 23 9.79 16.00 -0.66
C PRO A 23 10.67 17.25 -0.66
N ASP A 24 11.99 17.05 -0.59
CA ASP A 24 12.97 18.12 -0.62
C ASP A 24 12.62 19.09 -1.76
N LYS A 25 12.41 20.38 -1.44
CA LYS A 25 12.13 21.44 -2.42
C LYS A 25 13.13 21.42 -3.58
N THR A 26 14.37 21.02 -3.29
CA THR A 26 15.46 20.89 -4.26
C THR A 26 15.26 19.70 -5.21
N ALA A 27 14.71 18.59 -4.71
CA ALA A 27 14.36 17.42 -5.51
C ALA A 27 13.09 17.64 -6.35
N ALA A 28 12.18 18.51 -5.89
CA ALA A 28 10.95 18.87 -6.60
C ALA A 28 11.15 19.95 -7.68
N GLN A 29 12.18 20.78 -7.57
CA GLN A 29 12.46 21.89 -8.51
C GLN A 29 12.55 21.47 -10.00
N PRO A 30 13.22 20.36 -10.38
CA PRO A 30 13.32 19.96 -11.79
C PRO A 30 12.00 19.44 -12.38
N ILE A 31 11.04 19.09 -11.52
CA ILE A 31 9.77 18.45 -11.86
C ILE A 31 8.57 19.37 -11.68
N GLN A 32 8.81 20.57 -11.12
CA GLN A 32 7.82 21.62 -10.95
C GLN A 32 7.28 22.07 -12.33
N GLY A 33 5.99 21.85 -12.59
CA GLY A 33 5.36 22.11 -13.89
C GLY A 33 5.44 20.96 -14.89
N ARG A 34 5.97 19.79 -14.52
CA ARG A 34 5.91 18.55 -15.33
C ARG A 34 4.86 17.59 -14.73
N PRO A 35 4.03 16.93 -15.56
CA PRO A 35 3.07 15.96 -15.07
C PRO A 35 3.82 14.75 -14.50
N LEU A 36 3.90 14.63 -13.18
CA LEU A 36 4.47 13.48 -12.50
C LEU A 36 3.36 12.81 -11.68
N PHE A 37 2.96 11.61 -12.09
CA PHE A 37 2.13 10.72 -11.27
C PHE A 37 3.04 10.09 -10.21
N VAL A 38 3.01 10.60 -8.98
CA VAL A 38 3.62 9.92 -7.83
C VAL A 38 2.50 9.31 -7.02
N GLY A 39 2.42 7.97 -7.08
CA GLY A 39 1.46 7.16 -6.35
C GLY A 39 1.78 7.16 -4.86
N GLY A 40 0.88 7.76 -4.09
CA GLY A 40 0.83 7.67 -2.64
C GLY A 40 -0.61 7.93 -2.23
N PHE A 41 -1.46 6.93 -2.44
CA PHE A 41 -2.91 7.09 -2.34
C PHE A 41 -3.48 6.01 -1.43
N ARG A 42 -3.63 6.35 -0.15
CA ARG A 42 -4.44 5.59 0.79
C ARG A 42 -5.40 6.54 1.46
N LEU A 43 -6.58 6.00 1.80
CA LEU A 43 -7.72 6.62 2.46
C LEU A 43 -8.69 7.37 1.55
N ILE A 44 -9.52 6.59 0.83
CA ILE A 44 -10.95 6.85 0.93
C ILE A 44 -11.41 6.17 2.23
N GLY A 45 -11.05 6.77 3.35
CA GLY A 45 -11.81 6.55 4.56
C GLY A 45 -13.15 7.24 4.30
N LEU A 46 -14.16 6.49 3.90
CA LEU A 46 -15.48 6.82 4.43
C LEU A 46 -15.23 6.83 5.93
N ASP A 47 -15.32 8.02 6.53
CA ASP A 47 -15.21 8.17 7.98
C ASP A 47 -15.99 7.01 8.59
N SER A 48 -15.41 6.29 9.55
CA SER A 48 -15.90 4.99 10.06
C SER A 48 -17.38 4.98 10.47
N SER A 49 -18.00 6.15 10.49
CA SER A 49 -19.40 6.39 10.64
C SER A 49 -20.24 6.19 9.38
N ALA A 50 -21.08 5.15 9.38
CA ALA A 50 -22.15 5.00 8.38
C ALA A 50 -23.29 6.00 8.64
N THR A 51 -24.12 6.24 7.63
CA THR A 51 -25.34 7.03 7.80
C THR A 51 -26.46 6.18 8.40
N GLU A 52 -27.49 6.82 8.95
CA GLU A 52 -28.69 6.11 9.43
C GLU A 52 -29.36 5.28 8.31
N ASP A 53 -29.30 5.74 7.07
CA ASP A 53 -29.85 5.03 5.91
C ASP A 53 -29.07 3.74 5.60
N ASP A 54 -27.74 3.76 5.76
CA ASP A 54 -26.89 2.56 5.58
C ASP A 54 -27.25 1.46 6.60
N PHE A 55 -27.59 1.87 7.83
CA PHE A 55 -28.03 0.96 8.89
C PHE A 55 -29.42 0.38 8.64
N LEU A 56 -30.37 1.21 8.21
CA LEU A 56 -31.70 0.74 7.84
C LEU A 56 -31.63 -0.26 6.67
N ALA A 57 -30.72 -0.04 5.71
CA ALA A 57 -30.49 -1.00 4.64
C ALA A 57 -29.99 -2.35 5.19
N LEU A 58 -29.04 -2.36 6.14
CA LEU A 58 -28.54 -3.60 6.76
C LEU A 58 -29.60 -4.37 7.55
N GLN A 59 -30.58 -3.68 8.16
CA GLN A 59 -31.61 -4.35 8.96
C GLN A 59 -32.68 -5.06 8.12
N ASN A 60 -32.86 -4.64 6.87
CA ASN A 60 -33.95 -5.10 6.01
C ASN A 60 -33.57 -6.24 5.05
N GLY A 61 -32.37 -6.82 5.15
CA GLY A 61 -31.92 -7.90 4.25
C GLY A 61 -31.70 -7.42 2.82
N SER A 62 -31.09 -6.24 2.65
CA SER A 62 -30.93 -5.58 1.35
C SER A 62 -29.77 -6.15 0.51
N HIS A 63 -29.25 -5.42 -0.48
CA HIS A 63 -28.18 -5.80 -1.43
C HIS A 63 -26.81 -6.15 -0.79
N TRP A 64 -26.76 -6.46 0.50
CA TRP A 64 -25.56 -6.85 1.23
C TRP A 64 -25.43 -8.36 1.27
N HIS A 65 -24.21 -8.79 1.09
CA HIS A 65 -23.79 -10.16 1.27
C HIS A 65 -23.18 -10.32 2.67
N LEU A 66 -23.56 -11.40 3.34
CA LEU A 66 -22.98 -11.78 4.62
C LEU A 66 -21.89 -12.83 4.42
N ARG A 67 -20.83 -12.68 5.19
CA ARG A 67 -19.75 -13.65 5.25
C ARG A 67 -19.29 -13.92 6.68
N TRP A 68 -19.00 -15.19 6.94
CA TRP A 68 -18.30 -15.61 8.16
C TRP A 68 -16.79 -15.50 8.00
N THR A 69 -16.14 -14.88 8.99
CA THR A 69 -14.68 -14.70 9.04
C THR A 69 -13.95 -15.96 9.52
N GLY A 70 -14.68 -16.90 10.14
CA GLY A 70 -14.12 -18.07 10.81
C GLY A 70 -13.99 -17.90 12.33
N ASP A 71 -14.21 -16.68 12.85
CA ASP A 71 -14.30 -16.46 14.28
C ASP A 71 -15.55 -17.12 14.88
N ALA A 72 -15.49 -17.44 16.16
CA ALA A 72 -16.61 -18.04 16.88
C ALA A 72 -17.83 -17.11 16.85
N LEU A 73 -19.01 -17.63 16.48
CA LEU A 73 -20.25 -16.83 16.43
C LEU A 73 -20.61 -16.25 17.80
N LYS A 74 -20.44 -17.04 18.86
CA LYS A 74 -20.65 -16.59 20.24
C LYS A 74 -19.32 -16.32 20.90
N VAL A 75 -19.29 -15.32 21.77
CA VAL A 75 -18.06 -15.00 22.50
C VAL A 75 -17.88 -16.00 23.65
N PRO A 76 -16.74 -16.71 23.74
CA PRO A 76 -16.45 -17.58 24.89
C PRO A 76 -16.35 -16.80 26.21
N ILE A 77 -15.96 -15.53 26.12
CA ILE A 77 -15.82 -14.57 27.22
C ILE A 77 -16.49 -13.27 26.77
N PRO A 78 -17.46 -12.70 27.49
CA PRO A 78 -18.16 -11.49 27.05
C PRO A 78 -17.18 -10.37 26.63
N ILE A 79 -17.24 -9.95 25.37
CA ILE A 79 -16.57 -8.73 24.91
C ILE A 79 -17.42 -7.56 25.39
N THR A 80 -16.80 -6.49 25.86
CA THR A 80 -17.51 -5.27 26.24
C THR A 80 -17.27 -4.21 25.18
N ALA A 81 -18.35 -3.68 24.60
CA ALA A 81 -18.30 -2.53 23.72
C ALA A 81 -19.00 -1.34 24.38
N GLN A 82 -18.33 -0.20 24.48
CA GLN A 82 -18.88 1.02 25.10
C GLN A 82 -19.44 0.78 26.52
N GLY A 83 -18.79 -0.09 27.31
CA GLY A 83 -19.22 -0.43 28.67
C GLY A 83 -20.39 -1.43 28.77
N ARG A 84 -20.91 -1.93 27.64
CA ARG A 84 -21.97 -2.94 27.57
C ARG A 84 -21.41 -4.28 27.07
N PRO A 85 -21.69 -5.42 27.73
CA PRO A 85 -21.30 -6.73 27.22
C PRO A 85 -22.07 -7.09 25.94
N LEU A 86 -21.37 -7.69 24.98
CA LEU A 86 -21.90 -8.26 23.75
C LEU A 86 -21.99 -9.78 23.90
N ASP A 87 -23.17 -10.33 23.59
CA ASP A 87 -23.44 -11.78 23.66
C ASP A 87 -22.93 -12.54 22.41
N VAL A 88 -22.59 -11.80 21.35
CA VAL A 88 -22.18 -12.31 20.04
C VAL A 88 -20.86 -11.67 19.65
N ASN A 89 -20.00 -12.44 18.98
CA ASN A 89 -18.70 -11.93 18.53
C ASN A 89 -18.89 -11.08 17.27
N PRO A 90 -18.69 -9.75 17.34
CA PRO A 90 -18.93 -8.89 16.20
C PRO A 90 -17.93 -9.14 15.06
N LYS A 91 -16.77 -9.75 15.33
CA LYS A 91 -15.77 -10.13 14.31
C LYS A 91 -16.17 -11.34 13.49
N ALA A 92 -17.14 -12.13 13.95
CA ALA A 92 -17.57 -13.32 13.23
C ALA A 92 -18.27 -13.00 11.91
N TYR A 93 -18.63 -11.74 11.68
CA TYR A 93 -19.43 -11.29 10.56
C TYR A 93 -18.71 -10.21 9.77
N TYR A 94 -18.79 -10.35 8.45
CA TYR A 94 -18.30 -9.39 7.48
C TYR A 94 -19.43 -9.14 6.48
N PHE A 95 -19.93 -7.92 6.42
CA PHE A 95 -20.98 -7.53 5.49
C PHE A 95 -20.36 -6.73 4.35
N TRP A 96 -20.74 -7.01 3.12
CA TRP A 96 -20.25 -6.25 1.98
C TRP A 96 -21.25 -6.19 0.85
N ARG A 97 -21.11 -5.20 -0.03
CA ARG A 97 -21.84 -5.09 -1.29
C ARG A 97 -21.01 -4.34 -2.29
N PHE A 98 -21.40 -4.39 -3.56
CA PHE A 98 -20.81 -3.48 -4.52
C PHE A 98 -21.30 -2.04 -4.31
N MET A 99 -20.41 -1.11 -4.63
CA MET A 99 -20.70 0.31 -4.67
C MET A 99 -21.73 0.60 -5.78
N THR A 100 -22.57 1.60 -5.55
CA THR A 100 -23.56 2.12 -6.49
C THR A 100 -23.21 3.57 -6.87
N PRO A 101 -23.78 4.11 -7.97
CA PRO A 101 -23.63 5.54 -8.29
C PRO A 101 -24.10 6.48 -7.17
N ASP A 102 -25.11 6.06 -6.40
CA ASP A 102 -25.63 6.83 -5.28
C ASP A 102 -24.64 6.88 -4.11
N ASP A 103 -23.86 5.82 -3.88
CA ASP A 103 -22.77 5.83 -2.89
C ASP A 103 -21.73 6.90 -3.22
N LEU A 104 -21.35 6.99 -4.50
CA LEU A 104 -20.37 7.97 -4.95
C LEU A 104 -20.91 9.40 -4.81
N THR A 105 -22.21 9.59 -5.04
CA THR A 105 -22.90 10.86 -4.81
C THR A 105 -22.95 11.22 -3.33
N ARG A 106 -23.30 10.26 -2.45
CA ARG A 106 -23.27 10.45 -0.99
C ARG A 106 -21.86 10.76 -0.48
N ALA A 107 -20.85 10.04 -0.95
CA ALA A 107 -19.45 10.28 -0.62
C ALA A 107 -19.04 11.71 -1.02
N SER A 108 -19.49 12.21 -2.18
CA SER A 108 -19.22 13.59 -2.64
C SER A 108 -19.82 14.67 -1.75
N ALA A 109 -20.87 14.36 -1.00
CA ALA A 109 -21.49 15.28 -0.06
C ALA A 109 -20.79 15.28 1.32
N ASN A 110 -19.93 14.30 1.60
CA ASN A 110 -19.18 14.25 2.86
C ASN A 110 -17.98 15.22 2.79
N PRO A 111 -17.95 16.29 3.61
CA PRO A 111 -16.87 17.28 3.57
C PRO A 111 -15.51 16.74 4.03
N ARG A 112 -15.46 15.54 4.63
CA ARG A 112 -14.23 14.89 5.11
C ARG A 112 -13.57 14.00 4.06
N VAL A 113 -14.28 13.61 3.01
CA VAL A 113 -13.70 12.78 1.94
C VAL A 113 -12.97 13.67 0.94
N ASP A 114 -11.78 13.24 0.52
CA ASP A 114 -11.04 13.92 -0.53
C ASP A 114 -11.87 14.02 -1.82
N ARG A 115 -12.23 15.25 -2.19
CA ARG A 115 -13.04 15.54 -3.36
C ARG A 115 -12.36 15.14 -4.65
N THR A 116 -11.02 15.20 -4.72
CA THR A 116 -10.29 14.88 -5.95
C THR A 116 -10.49 13.42 -6.37
N TRP A 117 -10.49 12.50 -5.40
CA TRP A 117 -10.74 11.08 -5.67
C TRP A 117 -12.17 10.80 -6.14
N ILE A 118 -13.15 11.39 -5.46
CA ILE A 118 -14.54 11.22 -5.84
C ILE A 118 -14.82 11.81 -7.22
N GLU A 119 -14.27 12.99 -7.52
CA GLU A 119 -14.35 13.61 -8.84
C GLU A 119 -13.71 12.75 -9.92
N PHE A 120 -12.57 12.13 -9.64
CA PHE A 120 -11.94 11.16 -10.54
C PHE A 120 -12.89 9.97 -10.83
N TYR A 121 -13.42 9.30 -9.81
CA TYR A 121 -14.34 8.18 -10.04
C TYR A 121 -15.60 8.63 -10.80
N ARG A 122 -16.19 9.78 -10.44
CA ARG A 122 -17.36 10.33 -11.14
C ARG A 122 -17.07 10.62 -12.60
N PHE A 123 -15.87 11.12 -12.89
CA PHE A 123 -15.44 11.41 -14.26
C PHE A 123 -15.32 10.13 -15.07
N ILE A 124 -14.60 9.12 -14.57
CA ILE A 124 -14.33 7.88 -15.32
C ILE A 124 -15.58 7.01 -15.45
N THR A 125 -16.54 7.11 -14.53
CA THR A 125 -17.79 6.33 -14.56
C THR A 125 -18.98 7.07 -15.16
N LYS A 126 -18.78 8.26 -15.74
CA LYS A 126 -19.89 9.10 -16.23
C LYS A 126 -20.75 8.40 -17.29
N GLU A 127 -20.14 7.61 -18.15
CA GLU A 127 -20.81 6.89 -19.25
C GLU A 127 -21.20 5.47 -18.87
N TYR A 128 -20.43 4.85 -17.99
CA TYR A 128 -20.64 3.48 -17.53
C TYR A 128 -20.10 3.33 -16.11
N PHE A 129 -20.94 2.85 -15.20
CA PHE A 129 -20.55 2.53 -13.84
C PHE A 129 -20.50 1.01 -13.71
N PRO A 130 -19.31 0.38 -13.68
CA PRO A 130 -19.22 -1.05 -13.55
C PRO A 130 -19.84 -1.52 -12.24
N PRO A 131 -20.64 -2.60 -12.25
CA PRO A 131 -21.36 -3.06 -11.08
C PRO A 131 -20.43 -3.57 -9.97
N ASP A 132 -19.15 -3.82 -10.25
CA ASP A 132 -18.12 -4.31 -9.32
C ASP A 132 -16.91 -3.36 -9.22
N LEU A 133 -17.11 -2.07 -9.51
CA LEU A 133 -16.04 -1.07 -9.52
C LEU A 133 -15.35 -0.90 -8.16
N ALA A 134 -16.13 -1.00 -7.08
CA ALA A 134 -15.66 -0.92 -5.71
C ALA A 134 -16.56 -1.74 -4.81
N ILE A 135 -16.03 -2.16 -3.67
CA ILE A 135 -16.72 -2.87 -2.61
C ILE A 135 -16.89 -1.93 -1.44
N VAL A 136 -18.11 -1.87 -0.94
CA VAL A 136 -18.46 -1.24 0.32
C VAL A 136 -18.59 -2.33 1.36
N SER A 137 -17.93 -2.17 2.51
CA SER A 137 -17.90 -3.20 3.55
C SER A 137 -18.10 -2.63 4.94
N ILE A 138 -18.69 -3.47 5.80
CA ILE A 138 -18.88 -3.23 7.22
C ILE A 138 -18.31 -4.42 7.99
N HIS A 139 -17.36 -4.12 8.86
CA HIS A 139 -16.69 -5.10 9.71
C HIS A 139 -16.40 -4.48 11.08
N TYR A 140 -16.25 -5.29 12.12
CA TYR A 140 -15.86 -4.79 13.44
C TYR A 140 -14.35 -4.57 13.54
N GLU A 141 -13.94 -3.38 13.97
CA GLU A 141 -12.55 -3.00 14.15
C GLU A 141 -12.22 -2.87 15.65
N ASP A 142 -11.32 -3.73 16.13
CA ASP A 142 -10.91 -3.79 17.54
C ASP A 142 -10.40 -2.46 18.10
N CYS A 143 -9.64 -1.74 17.29
CA CYS A 143 -9.02 -0.48 17.68
C CYS A 143 -10.07 0.60 17.97
N ALA A 144 -11.20 0.56 17.26
CA ALA A 144 -12.28 1.53 17.38
C ALA A 144 -13.38 1.08 18.36
N ASP A 145 -13.39 -0.20 18.76
CA ASP A 145 -14.48 -0.84 19.49
C ASP A 145 -15.86 -0.56 18.83
N ALA A 146 -15.85 -0.57 17.49
CA ALA A 146 -16.96 -0.18 16.64
C ALA A 146 -16.87 -0.89 15.29
N ALA A 147 -18.00 -0.96 14.58
CA ALA A 147 -18.00 -1.34 13.18
C ALA A 147 -17.41 -0.18 12.36
N ALA A 148 -16.44 -0.54 11.51
CA ALA A 148 -15.87 0.32 10.51
C ALA A 148 -16.62 0.14 9.19
N PHE A 149 -16.85 1.27 8.51
CA PHE A 149 -17.34 1.30 7.14
C PHE A 149 -16.13 1.56 6.23
N GLU A 150 -15.88 0.66 5.28
CA GLU A 150 -14.72 0.74 4.41
C GLU A 150 -15.14 0.71 2.94
N LEU A 151 -14.42 1.50 2.12
CA LEU A 151 -14.49 1.42 0.68
C LEU A 151 -13.21 0.73 0.19
N THR A 152 -13.35 -0.46 -0.38
CA THR A 152 -12.29 -1.10 -1.16
C THR A 152 -12.52 -0.74 -2.62
N GLN A 153 -11.76 0.21 -3.15
CA GLN A 153 -11.85 0.61 -4.56
C GLN A 153 -10.79 -0.05 -5.45
N ARG A 154 -11.07 -0.10 -6.75
CA ARG A 154 -10.05 -0.40 -7.77
C ARG A 154 -9.17 0.83 -8.00
N TYR A 155 -7.86 0.68 -7.91
CA TYR A 155 -6.89 1.76 -8.05
C TYR A 155 -6.46 1.97 -9.50
N PRO A 156 -6.17 3.21 -9.91
CA PRO A 156 -5.54 3.49 -11.18
C PRO A 156 -4.08 3.02 -11.16
N LEU A 157 -3.76 2.02 -11.96
CA LEU A 157 -2.43 1.51 -12.21
C LEU A 157 -2.02 1.83 -13.65
N MET A 158 -0.79 2.28 -13.85
CA MET A 158 -0.27 2.53 -15.21
C MET A 158 0.50 1.30 -15.70
N LYS A 159 0.02 0.67 -16.77
CA LYS A 159 0.79 -0.33 -17.50
C LYS A 159 1.80 0.40 -18.38
N VAL A 160 3.07 0.04 -18.26
CA VAL A 160 4.16 0.64 -19.06
C VAL A 160 4.96 -0.44 -19.78
N ALA A 161 5.41 -0.16 -21.00
CA ALA A 161 6.49 -0.91 -21.63
C ALA A 161 7.82 -0.24 -21.24
N VAL A 162 8.83 -1.05 -20.87
CA VAL A 162 10.13 -0.52 -20.46
C VAL A 162 11.18 -0.93 -21.48
N LEU A 163 11.86 0.06 -22.04
CA LEU A 163 13.06 -0.12 -22.86
C LEU A 163 14.28 0.19 -21.99
N GLU A 164 15.25 -0.72 -21.95
CA GLU A 164 16.47 -0.57 -21.16
C GLU A 164 17.68 -0.85 -22.03
N ASN A 165 18.63 0.08 -22.07
CA ASN A 165 19.92 -0.17 -22.71
C ASN A 165 20.83 -0.93 -21.75
N LEU A 166 20.93 -2.25 -21.90
CA LEU A 166 21.80 -3.09 -21.08
C LEU A 166 23.28 -3.07 -21.52
N SER A 167 23.61 -2.36 -22.59
CA SER A 167 24.98 -2.29 -23.11
C SER A 167 25.78 -1.18 -22.43
N ASN A 168 27.09 -1.20 -22.65
CA ASN A 168 28.00 -0.14 -22.18
C ASN A 168 28.18 0.99 -23.22
N ALA A 169 27.40 1.00 -24.30
CA ALA A 169 27.47 2.00 -25.36
C ALA A 169 26.08 2.64 -25.60
N PRO A 170 26.00 3.89 -26.08
CA PRO A 170 24.72 4.46 -26.48
C PRO A 170 24.05 3.64 -27.59
N LEU A 171 22.74 3.43 -27.50
CA LEU A 171 21.94 2.75 -28.52
C LEU A 171 21.06 3.74 -29.27
N ARG A 172 21.02 3.63 -30.60
CA ARG A 172 20.10 4.45 -31.39
C ARG A 172 18.68 3.86 -31.30
N ILE A 173 17.71 4.65 -30.85
CA ILE A 173 16.29 4.29 -30.83
C ILE A 173 15.58 5.08 -31.93
N GLY A 174 14.94 4.36 -32.85
CA GLY A 174 14.22 4.92 -33.99
C GLY A 174 12.71 4.94 -33.75
N LYS A 175 11.96 4.62 -34.81
CA LYS A 175 10.49 4.57 -34.76
C LYS A 175 9.99 3.39 -33.93
N SER A 176 8.78 3.51 -33.42
CA SER A 176 8.02 2.41 -32.85
C SER A 176 6.75 2.18 -33.63
N SER A 177 6.25 0.94 -33.57
CA SER A 177 4.97 0.58 -34.16
C SER A 177 4.00 0.16 -33.07
N TRP A 178 2.81 0.74 -33.03
CA TRP A 178 1.78 0.38 -32.06
C TRP A 178 0.36 0.50 -32.61
N ARG A 179 -0.59 -0.15 -31.94
CA ARG A 179 -2.03 0.10 -32.10
C ARG A 179 -2.48 1.06 -31.02
N GLN A 180 -3.43 1.95 -31.33
CA GLN A 180 -3.91 2.93 -30.37
C GLN A 180 -5.42 3.11 -30.41
N VAL A 181 -6.06 3.02 -29.25
CA VAL A 181 -7.48 3.34 -29.06
C VAL A 181 -7.57 4.68 -28.33
N GLN A 182 -8.23 5.67 -28.94
CA GLN A 182 -8.42 7.03 -28.40
C GLN A 182 -9.77 7.19 -27.71
N LEU A 183 -10.17 6.20 -26.91
CA LEU A 183 -11.47 6.20 -26.24
C LEU A 183 -11.34 6.63 -24.78
N GLY A 184 -12.08 7.68 -24.39
CA GLY A 184 -12.02 8.23 -23.03
C GLY A 184 -12.75 7.41 -21.94
N LYS A 185 -13.64 6.49 -22.34
CA LYS A 185 -14.55 5.81 -21.42
C LYS A 185 -13.92 4.60 -20.73
N LEU A 186 -14.44 4.29 -19.54
CA LEU A 186 -14.14 3.05 -18.82
C LEU A 186 -14.72 1.83 -19.56
N ARG A 187 -13.95 0.77 -19.67
CA ARG A 187 -14.31 -0.47 -20.40
C ARG A 187 -13.64 -1.69 -19.78
N SER A 188 -14.14 -2.89 -20.04
CA SER A 188 -13.47 -4.11 -19.57
C SER A 188 -12.15 -4.33 -20.32
N GLU A 189 -11.28 -5.19 -19.76
CA GLU A 189 -10.04 -5.58 -20.46
C GLU A 189 -10.31 -6.31 -21.78
N ASP A 190 -11.36 -7.14 -21.83
CA ASP A 190 -11.75 -7.87 -23.06
C ASP A 190 -12.24 -6.89 -24.14
N GLU A 191 -13.09 -5.93 -23.78
CA GLU A 191 -13.55 -4.88 -24.69
C GLU A 191 -12.38 -4.05 -25.21
N ASP A 192 -11.43 -3.68 -24.34
CA ASP A 192 -10.22 -2.95 -24.76
C ASP A 192 -9.36 -3.79 -25.72
N ALA A 193 -9.21 -5.09 -25.46
CA ALA A 193 -8.44 -5.99 -26.31
C ALA A 193 -9.08 -6.14 -27.70
N GLU A 194 -10.40 -6.31 -27.78
CA GLU A 194 -11.13 -6.34 -29.05
C GLU A 194 -10.96 -5.03 -29.83
N MET A 195 -11.11 -3.88 -29.16
CA MET A 195 -10.89 -2.57 -29.78
C MET A 195 -9.46 -2.42 -30.29
N ILE A 196 -8.46 -2.70 -29.46
CA ILE A 196 -7.05 -2.61 -29.83
C ILE A 196 -6.74 -3.49 -31.04
N ASN A 197 -7.22 -4.73 -31.05
CA ASN A 197 -6.97 -5.67 -32.14
C ASN A 197 -7.65 -5.27 -33.47
N SER A 198 -8.68 -4.42 -33.40
CA SER A 198 -9.37 -3.89 -34.58
C SER A 198 -8.68 -2.68 -35.23
N VAL A 199 -7.76 -2.02 -34.52
CA VAL A 199 -7.05 -0.83 -35.02
C VAL A 199 -5.79 -1.25 -35.81
N PRO A 200 -5.48 -0.62 -36.96
CA PRO A 200 -4.23 -0.85 -37.67
C PRO A 200 -3.01 -0.46 -36.81
N ILE A 201 -1.85 -1.00 -37.18
CA ILE A 201 -0.58 -0.61 -36.57
C ILE A 201 -0.08 0.66 -37.26
N ASP A 202 0.24 1.68 -36.46
CA ASP A 202 0.82 2.94 -36.93
C ASP A 202 2.27 3.11 -36.43
N GLU A 203 3.07 3.87 -37.19
CA GLU A 203 4.45 4.21 -36.83
C GLU A 203 4.54 5.57 -36.14
N HIS A 204 5.26 5.62 -35.02
CA HIS A 204 5.43 6.81 -34.20
C HIS A 204 6.90 7.01 -33.83
N ASN A 205 7.30 8.28 -33.72
CA ASN A 205 8.58 8.63 -33.09
C ASN A 205 8.31 8.85 -31.60
N ILE A 206 8.61 7.85 -30.76
CA ILE A 206 8.40 7.96 -29.30
C ILE A 206 9.31 9.01 -28.69
N PHE A 207 10.53 9.10 -29.19
CA PHE A 207 11.62 9.77 -28.50
C PHE A 207 12.34 10.74 -29.44
N PRO A 208 12.32 12.06 -29.17
CA PRO A 208 13.00 13.03 -30.02
C PRO A 208 14.54 12.86 -29.96
N ALA A 209 15.06 12.38 -28.82
CA ALA A 209 16.46 12.02 -28.70
C ALA A 209 16.67 10.60 -29.25
N GLN A 210 17.22 10.44 -30.45
CA GLN A 210 17.38 9.13 -31.05
C GLN A 210 18.45 8.24 -30.37
N LEU A 211 18.90 8.56 -29.15
CA LEU A 211 19.96 7.87 -28.44
C LEU A 211 19.55 7.58 -26.99
N LEU A 212 19.69 6.33 -26.58
CA LEU A 212 19.52 5.84 -25.22
C LEU A 212 20.91 5.54 -24.64
N ALA A 213 21.32 6.26 -23.60
CA ALA A 213 22.64 6.10 -22.98
C ALA A 213 22.81 4.72 -22.32
N PRO A 214 24.06 4.28 -22.04
CA PRO A 214 24.31 3.04 -21.30
C PRO A 214 23.50 2.98 -20.00
N HIS A 215 22.82 1.87 -19.75
CA HIS A 215 21.99 1.62 -18.55
C HIS A 215 20.78 2.56 -18.38
N GLU A 216 20.49 3.39 -19.38
CA GLU A 216 19.32 4.26 -19.38
C GLU A 216 18.03 3.47 -19.68
N LYS A 217 16.93 3.96 -19.11
CA LYS A 217 15.59 3.36 -19.21
C LYS A 217 14.60 4.39 -19.73
N ILE A 218 13.73 3.94 -20.63
CA ILE A 218 12.53 4.68 -21.04
C ILE A 218 11.32 3.85 -20.68
N ALA A 219 10.30 4.50 -20.11
CA ALA A 219 8.99 3.93 -19.90
C ALA A 219 8.01 4.54 -20.91
N ILE A 220 7.32 3.68 -21.66
CA ILE A 220 6.25 4.05 -22.59
C ILE A 220 4.92 3.74 -21.89
N PRO A 221 4.12 4.75 -21.54
CA PRO A 221 2.78 4.54 -20.99
C PRO A 221 1.91 3.81 -22.01
N MET A 222 1.35 2.68 -21.61
CA MET A 222 0.54 1.83 -22.50
C MET A 222 -0.94 2.10 -22.27
N ARG A 223 -1.40 1.89 -21.04
CA ARG A 223 -2.79 2.10 -20.64
C ARG A 223 -2.89 2.27 -19.14
N MET A 224 -3.87 3.05 -18.70
CA MET A 224 -4.26 3.09 -17.30
C MET A 224 -5.34 2.02 -17.06
N VAL A 225 -5.16 1.24 -16.00
CA VAL A 225 -6.09 0.19 -15.61
C VAL A 225 -6.59 0.42 -14.19
N MET A 226 -7.82 0.01 -13.91
CA MET A 226 -8.44 0.03 -12.59
C MET A 226 -8.43 -1.40 -12.06
N ALA A 227 -7.62 -1.67 -11.04
CA ALA A 227 -7.48 -3.00 -10.43
C ALA A 227 -7.42 -2.91 -8.91
N TYR A 228 -7.84 -3.96 -8.21
CA TYR A 228 -7.63 -4.04 -6.77
C TYR A 228 -6.15 -4.31 -6.45
N GLU A 229 -5.61 -3.64 -5.43
CA GLU A 229 -4.28 -3.97 -4.91
C GLU A 229 -4.36 -5.23 -4.04
N SER A 230 -3.33 -6.09 -4.13
CA SER A 230 -3.25 -7.34 -3.35
C SER A 230 -3.32 -7.11 -1.84
N ARG A 231 -2.85 -5.95 -1.37
CA ARG A 231 -2.88 -5.58 0.05
C ARG A 231 -4.30 -5.34 0.56
N ASP A 232 -5.17 -4.80 -0.29
CA ASP A 232 -6.51 -4.39 0.12
C ASP A 232 -7.48 -5.57 0.04
N ILE A 233 -7.21 -6.51 -0.87
CA ILE A 233 -7.90 -7.80 -0.92
C ILE A 233 -7.58 -8.67 0.30
N GLY A 234 -6.42 -8.49 0.92
CA GLY A 234 -6.00 -9.28 2.08
C GLY A 234 -6.94 -9.19 3.29
N PHE A 235 -7.70 -8.09 3.39
CA PHE A 235 -8.71 -7.88 4.43
C PHE A 235 -10.08 -8.45 4.09
N LEU A 236 -10.34 -8.77 2.81
CA LEU A 236 -11.53 -9.50 2.42
C LEU A 236 -11.36 -10.95 2.92
N PRO A 237 -12.07 -11.39 3.99
CA PRO A 237 -11.90 -12.74 4.52
C PRO A 237 -12.04 -13.73 3.37
N GLY A 238 -11.17 -14.73 3.29
CA GLY A 238 -10.70 -15.30 2.02
C GLY A 238 -11.78 -15.78 1.04
N ILE A 239 -12.01 -15.03 -0.04
CA ILE A 239 -12.90 -15.27 -1.21
C ILE A 239 -12.94 -16.74 -1.73
N GLY A 240 -12.02 -17.62 -1.34
CA GLY A 240 -12.04 -19.06 -1.67
C GLY A 240 -12.73 -20.03 -0.68
N ASN A 241 -12.98 -19.68 0.60
CA ASN A 241 -13.54 -20.65 1.56
C ASN A 241 -15.07 -20.59 1.65
N LYS A 242 -15.73 -21.51 0.93
CA LYS A 242 -17.18 -21.74 0.86
C LYS A 242 -17.79 -22.37 2.12
N ASN A 243 -17.30 -22.04 3.32
CA ASN A 243 -17.92 -22.53 4.55
C ASN A 243 -19.17 -21.72 4.86
N GLN A 244 -20.24 -21.98 4.10
CA GLN A 244 -21.60 -21.74 4.54
C GLN A 244 -21.80 -22.56 5.82
N GLN A 245 -21.64 -21.96 6.99
CA GLN A 245 -22.19 -22.57 8.19
C GLN A 245 -23.71 -22.72 7.97
N ALA A 246 -24.26 -23.86 8.39
CA ALA A 246 -25.69 -24.08 8.27
C ALA A 246 -26.45 -22.97 9.01
N ALA A 247 -27.47 -22.38 8.37
CA ALA A 247 -28.33 -21.34 8.93
C ALA A 247 -28.91 -21.71 10.32
N ALA A 248 -28.93 -23.00 10.66
CA ALA A 248 -29.35 -23.53 11.95
C ALA A 248 -28.51 -23.06 13.16
N ASN A 249 -27.29 -22.53 12.95
CA ASN A 249 -26.41 -22.08 14.04
C ASN A 249 -26.34 -20.55 14.18
N LEU A 250 -27.19 -19.81 13.47
CA LEU A 250 -27.23 -18.35 13.56
C LEU A 250 -27.76 -17.89 14.93
N SER A 251 -27.20 -16.79 15.43
CA SER A 251 -27.70 -16.10 16.61
C SER A 251 -29.08 -15.47 16.34
N ASP A 252 -29.92 -15.37 17.39
CA ASP A 252 -31.25 -14.74 17.30
C ASP A 252 -31.18 -13.24 16.97
N SER A 253 -30.05 -12.61 17.28
CA SER A 253 -29.69 -11.27 16.80
C SER A 253 -28.18 -11.07 16.86
N ILE A 254 -27.69 -10.06 16.14
CA ILE A 254 -26.34 -9.52 16.31
C ILE A 254 -26.47 -8.07 16.71
N GLU A 255 -25.65 -7.64 17.65
CA GLU A 255 -25.47 -6.24 17.99
C GLU A 255 -24.07 -5.79 17.56
N LEU A 256 -24.02 -4.77 16.70
CA LEU A 256 -22.78 -4.14 16.27
C LEU A 256 -22.73 -2.72 16.84
N PRO A 257 -21.73 -2.36 17.66
CA PRO A 257 -21.51 -0.97 18.03
C PRO A 257 -21.13 -0.20 16.76
N VAL A 258 -21.76 0.95 16.51
CA VAL A 258 -21.53 1.75 15.30
C VAL A 258 -21.44 3.22 15.67
N GLN A 259 -20.64 3.96 14.91
CA GLN A 259 -20.68 5.41 14.92
C GLN A 259 -21.64 5.87 13.83
N VAL A 260 -22.59 6.74 14.15
CA VAL A 260 -23.59 7.22 13.18
C VAL A 260 -23.44 8.73 13.03
N LEU A 261 -23.33 9.22 11.79
CA LEU A 261 -23.42 10.65 11.54
C LEU A 261 -24.89 11.08 11.53
N SER A 262 -25.24 12.02 12.41
CA SER A 262 -26.51 12.72 12.32
C SER A 262 -26.53 13.64 11.09
N LYS A 263 -27.61 13.56 10.30
CA LYS A 263 -27.86 14.41 9.12
C LYS A 263 -27.86 15.91 9.47
N ASP A 264 -28.23 16.27 10.69
CA ASP A 264 -28.52 17.65 11.06
C ASP A 264 -27.31 18.41 11.62
N ASN A 265 -26.28 17.72 12.15
CA ASN A 265 -25.18 18.40 12.86
C ASN A 265 -23.78 17.80 12.66
N TYR A 266 -23.61 16.76 11.82
CA TYR A 266 -22.33 16.05 11.63
C TYR A 266 -21.66 15.60 12.94
N VAL A 267 -22.44 15.45 14.02
CA VAL A 267 -21.99 14.88 15.28
C VAL A 267 -22.15 13.37 15.19
N SER A 268 -21.04 12.65 15.38
CA SER A 268 -21.03 11.20 15.48
C SER A 268 -21.67 10.77 16.80
N GLN A 269 -22.74 9.98 16.73
CA GLN A 269 -23.34 9.34 17.90
C GLN A 269 -23.03 7.85 17.90
N ASN A 270 -22.58 7.36 19.05
CA ASN A 270 -22.42 5.93 19.28
C ASN A 270 -23.81 5.28 19.43
N ARG A 271 -24.08 4.24 18.65
CA ARG A 271 -25.32 3.45 18.71
C ARG A 271 -25.00 1.96 18.59
N PHE A 272 -25.96 1.11 18.95
CA PHE A 272 -25.92 -0.31 18.60
C PHE A 272 -26.84 -0.56 17.42
N LEU A 273 -26.30 -1.14 16.36
CA LEU A 273 -27.05 -1.71 15.26
C LEU A 273 -27.47 -3.13 15.64
N THR A 274 -28.78 -3.37 15.74
CA THR A 274 -29.33 -4.71 15.96
C THR A 274 -29.78 -5.31 14.63
N ILE A 275 -29.21 -6.44 14.24
CA ILE A 275 -29.62 -7.23 13.08
C ILE A 275 -30.37 -8.46 13.59
N SER A 276 -31.63 -8.62 13.20
CA SER A 276 -32.46 -9.74 13.66
C SER A 276 -31.99 -11.07 13.06
N GLY A 277 -32.24 -12.19 13.75
CA GLY A 277 -31.98 -13.54 13.25
C GLY A 277 -32.70 -13.85 11.94
N GLY A 278 -33.87 -13.22 11.71
CA GLY A 278 -34.59 -13.27 10.43
C GLY A 278 -33.79 -12.64 9.28
N ALA A 279 -33.25 -11.44 9.49
CA ALA A 279 -32.38 -10.77 8.51
C ALA A 279 -31.08 -11.55 8.26
N LEU A 280 -30.46 -12.09 9.32
CA LEU A 280 -29.27 -12.96 9.20
C LEU A 280 -29.56 -14.23 8.42
N SER A 281 -30.72 -14.83 8.65
CA SER A 281 -31.17 -16.00 7.90
C SER A 281 -31.42 -15.67 6.43
N ALA A 282 -31.89 -14.46 6.11
CA ALA A 282 -32.03 -14.01 4.74
C ALA A 282 -30.66 -13.89 4.07
N TYR A 283 -29.71 -13.18 4.70
CA TYR A 283 -28.35 -13.03 4.17
C TYR A 283 -27.63 -14.37 3.97
N ALA A 284 -27.74 -15.29 4.94
CA ALA A 284 -27.09 -16.60 4.85
C ALA A 284 -27.65 -17.50 3.73
N ARG A 285 -28.86 -17.19 3.22
CA ARG A 285 -29.48 -17.91 2.11
C ARG A 285 -29.23 -17.25 0.76
N GLU A 286 -28.66 -16.05 0.72
CA GLU A 286 -28.35 -15.41 -0.54
C GLU A 286 -27.33 -16.24 -1.35
N PRO A 287 -27.50 -16.32 -2.68
CA PRO A 287 -26.49 -16.91 -3.54
C PRO A 287 -25.14 -16.22 -3.34
N TYR A 288 -24.08 -17.02 -3.31
CA TYR A 288 -22.73 -16.48 -3.29
C TYR A 288 -22.44 -15.65 -4.56
N VAL A 289 -21.93 -14.44 -4.37
CA VAL A 289 -21.46 -13.55 -5.45
C VAL A 289 -19.94 -13.46 -5.38
N ASP A 290 -19.27 -13.80 -6.48
CA ASP A 290 -17.82 -13.61 -6.60
C ASP A 290 -17.54 -12.13 -6.92
N PRO A 291 -16.75 -11.41 -6.10
CA PRO A 291 -16.37 -10.02 -6.39
C PRO A 291 -15.47 -9.85 -7.62
N GLU A 292 -15.05 -10.93 -8.31
CA GLU A 292 -14.16 -10.90 -9.47
C GLU A 292 -12.95 -9.99 -9.24
N ILE A 293 -12.27 -10.17 -8.11
CA ILE A 293 -11.17 -9.31 -7.66
C ILE A 293 -10.01 -9.21 -8.69
N SER A 294 -9.86 -10.23 -9.55
CA SER A 294 -8.84 -10.25 -10.61
C SER A 294 -9.27 -9.51 -11.88
N LYS A 295 -10.54 -9.15 -12.01
CA LYS A 295 -11.02 -8.38 -13.17
C LYS A 295 -10.34 -7.03 -13.21
N VAL A 296 -10.14 -6.50 -14.40
CA VAL A 296 -9.48 -5.21 -14.62
C VAL A 296 -10.32 -4.39 -15.58
N TYR A 297 -10.43 -3.09 -15.31
CA TYR A 297 -11.04 -2.13 -16.23
C TYR A 297 -9.96 -1.24 -16.84
N VAL A 298 -10.14 -0.82 -18.09
CA VAL A 298 -9.23 0.12 -18.77
C VAL A 298 -9.89 1.49 -18.80
N VAL A 299 -9.15 2.53 -18.43
CA VAL A 299 -9.63 3.91 -18.42
C VAL A 299 -8.83 4.77 -19.41
N GLY A 300 -9.56 5.52 -20.23
CA GLY A 300 -8.96 6.42 -21.21
C GLY A 300 -8.25 5.70 -22.35
N PRO A 301 -7.35 6.40 -23.06
CA PRO A 301 -6.63 5.84 -24.20
C PRO A 301 -5.80 4.61 -23.84
N SER A 302 -5.65 3.70 -24.78
CA SER A 302 -4.80 2.52 -24.66
C SER A 302 -3.91 2.35 -25.89
N ILE A 303 -2.73 1.80 -25.65
CA ILE A 303 -1.71 1.50 -26.65
C ILE A 303 -1.27 0.05 -26.49
N ASP A 304 -1.11 -0.66 -27.61
CA ASP A 304 -0.43 -1.95 -27.71
C ASP A 304 0.81 -1.80 -28.60
N ALA A 305 1.98 -1.79 -27.97
CA ALA A 305 3.25 -1.52 -28.60
C ALA A 305 3.82 -2.84 -29.13
N VAL A 306 4.04 -2.88 -30.44
CA VAL A 306 4.38 -4.08 -31.18
C VAL A 306 5.89 -4.19 -31.37
N SER A 307 6.53 -3.10 -31.77
CA SER A 307 7.97 -3.08 -32.04
C SER A 307 8.59 -1.70 -31.82
N VAL A 308 9.93 -1.70 -31.68
CA VAL A 308 10.76 -0.51 -31.63
C VAL A 308 12.00 -0.73 -32.50
N GLU A 309 12.40 0.29 -33.26
CA GLU A 309 13.63 0.26 -34.04
C GLU A 309 14.83 0.54 -33.12
N VAL A 310 15.80 -0.38 -33.11
CA VAL A 310 17.07 -0.25 -32.38
C VAL A 310 18.21 -0.40 -33.38
N GLY A 311 19.01 0.64 -33.55
CA GLY A 311 20.14 0.63 -34.50
C GLY A 311 19.71 0.39 -35.96
N GLY A 312 18.52 0.82 -36.36
CA GLY A 312 17.98 0.59 -37.71
C GLY A 312 17.28 -0.77 -37.89
N VAL A 313 17.19 -1.58 -36.84
CA VAL A 313 16.53 -2.90 -36.87
C VAL A 313 15.25 -2.84 -36.06
N SER A 314 14.11 -3.20 -36.66
CA SER A 314 12.84 -3.32 -35.94
C SER A 314 12.88 -4.55 -35.02
N MET A 315 12.75 -4.32 -33.71
CA MET A 315 12.73 -5.35 -32.68
C MET A 315 11.33 -5.43 -32.08
N SER A 316 10.75 -6.63 -32.05
CA SER A 316 9.46 -6.86 -31.38
C SER A 316 9.56 -6.62 -29.87
N LEU A 317 8.57 -5.97 -29.30
CA LEU A 317 8.44 -5.81 -27.86
C LEU A 317 7.86 -7.08 -27.26
N ARG A 318 8.42 -7.49 -26.12
CA ARG A 318 7.88 -8.60 -25.34
C ARG A 318 6.51 -8.21 -24.81
N GLN A 319 5.51 -9.01 -25.15
CA GLN A 319 4.16 -8.85 -24.62
C GLN A 319 4.12 -9.13 -23.11
N PHE A 320 3.29 -8.38 -22.40
CA PHE A 320 3.08 -8.60 -20.98
C PHE A 320 2.50 -10.00 -20.76
N ASP A 321 3.16 -10.79 -19.93
CA ASP A 321 2.70 -12.11 -19.51
C ASP A 321 2.49 -12.07 -17.99
N PRO A 322 1.23 -12.15 -17.50
CA PRO A 322 0.94 -12.13 -16.06
C PRO A 322 1.54 -13.33 -15.31
N HIS A 323 1.95 -14.39 -16.01
CA HIS A 323 2.64 -15.54 -15.42
C HIS A 323 4.16 -15.34 -15.32
N THR A 324 4.71 -14.34 -16.00
CA THR A 324 6.10 -13.95 -15.84
C THR A 324 6.23 -12.96 -14.69
N LEU A 325 6.79 -13.43 -13.57
CA LEU A 325 7.12 -12.60 -12.43
C LEU A 325 8.31 -11.67 -12.75
N ILE A 326 8.06 -10.37 -12.84
CA ILE A 326 9.12 -9.34 -12.88
C ILE A 326 9.14 -8.61 -11.54
N LEU A 327 10.02 -9.05 -10.63
CA LEU A 327 10.26 -8.37 -9.36
C LEU A 327 11.12 -7.12 -9.60
N LYS A 328 10.50 -5.94 -9.49
CA LYS A 328 11.22 -4.67 -9.32
C LYS A 328 10.86 -4.11 -7.95
N GLY A 329 11.68 -4.47 -6.95
CA GLY A 329 11.61 -3.93 -5.60
C GLY A 329 12.58 -2.78 -5.44
N GLY A 330 12.06 -1.61 -5.10
CA GLY A 330 12.80 -0.46 -4.62
C GLY A 330 11.82 0.40 -3.83
N SER A 331 11.84 0.28 -2.50
CA SER A 331 11.13 1.22 -1.65
C SER A 331 11.80 2.59 -1.79
N ALA A 332 11.04 3.66 -2.04
CA ALA A 332 11.58 5.04 -2.03
C ALA A 332 12.11 5.44 -0.63
N THR A 333 11.71 4.70 0.39
CA THR A 333 12.29 4.77 1.72
C THR A 333 13.40 3.73 1.83
N GLY A 334 14.63 4.16 1.53
CA GLY A 334 15.84 3.39 1.84
C GLY A 334 15.89 3.12 3.35
N SER A 335 16.10 1.87 3.72
CA SER A 335 16.08 1.45 5.11
C SER A 335 17.26 0.54 5.40
N CYS A 336 18.43 1.09 5.72
CA CYS A 336 19.55 0.30 6.22
C CYS A 336 20.36 1.02 7.30
N PRO A 337 21.06 0.23 8.16
CA PRO A 337 21.25 -1.23 8.10
C PRO A 337 20.15 -2.06 8.77
N TYR A 338 20.11 -3.37 8.50
CA TYR A 338 19.19 -4.32 9.16
C TYR A 338 19.83 -4.95 10.39
N ILE A 339 19.00 -5.20 11.41
CA ILE A 339 19.40 -5.90 12.62
C ILE A 339 18.72 -7.24 12.78
N PHE A 340 19.50 -8.19 13.30
CA PHE A 340 19.08 -9.54 13.58
C PHE A 340 19.44 -9.91 15.02
N THR A 341 18.54 -10.63 15.67
CA THR A 341 18.70 -11.15 17.03
C THR A 341 18.81 -12.66 16.98
N TYR A 342 19.56 -13.27 17.90
CA TYR A 342 19.76 -14.71 17.89
C TYR A 342 18.66 -15.41 18.69
N CYS A 343 17.93 -16.33 18.05
CA CYS A 343 16.96 -17.18 18.73
C CYS A 343 17.66 -18.47 19.18
N SER A 344 17.91 -18.61 20.49
CA SER A 344 18.60 -19.78 21.07
C SER A 344 17.84 -21.09 20.83
N ARG A 345 16.50 -21.06 20.91
CA ARG A 345 15.63 -22.23 20.67
C ARG A 345 15.81 -22.80 19.26
N ASP A 346 15.83 -21.92 18.26
CA ASP A 346 15.84 -22.32 16.86
C ASP A 346 17.27 -22.31 16.26
N ARG A 347 18.26 -21.86 17.03
CA ARG A 347 19.67 -21.67 16.66
C ARG A 347 19.86 -20.85 15.37
N ARG A 348 19.01 -19.83 15.16
CA ARG A 348 18.99 -19.01 13.94
C ARG A 348 18.88 -17.52 14.29
N TRP A 349 19.47 -16.70 13.43
CA TRP A 349 19.27 -15.25 13.43
C TRP A 349 17.88 -14.90 12.89
N ARG A 350 17.14 -14.04 13.59
CA ARG A 350 15.83 -13.54 13.18
C ARG A 350 15.91 -12.05 12.91
N SER A 351 15.35 -11.59 11.80
CA SER A 351 15.33 -10.17 11.46
C SER A 351 14.40 -9.41 12.41
N GLU A 352 14.89 -8.30 12.94
CA GLU A 352 14.10 -7.29 13.67
C GLU A 352 13.71 -6.13 12.73
N GLY A 353 14.26 -6.08 11.51
CA GLY A 353 14.03 -5.03 10.52
C GLY A 353 15.15 -3.97 10.48
N PRO A 354 14.92 -2.86 9.78
CA PRO A 354 15.93 -1.81 9.59
C PRO A 354 16.11 -0.95 10.85
N ILE A 355 17.30 -0.41 11.02
CA ILE A 355 17.65 0.72 11.89
C ILE A 355 18.17 1.86 11.02
N LEU A 356 18.33 3.02 11.63
CA LEU A 356 18.71 4.28 10.99
C LEU A 356 17.71 4.74 9.91
N TYR A 357 16.42 4.45 10.11
CA TYR A 357 15.39 4.80 9.13
C TYR A 357 15.22 6.32 8.97
N GLY A 358 15.30 6.80 7.74
CA GLY A 358 15.13 8.23 7.41
C GLY A 358 16.37 9.10 7.61
N PHE A 359 17.47 8.57 8.16
CA PHE A 359 18.74 9.30 8.32
C PHE A 359 19.61 9.20 7.06
N LYS A 360 19.01 9.58 5.92
CA LYS A 360 19.68 9.65 4.63
C LYS A 360 20.65 10.83 4.62
N ASN A 361 21.94 10.54 4.53
CA ASN A 361 23.12 11.42 4.57
C ASN A 361 23.54 11.92 5.96
N LYS A 362 24.81 12.38 6.04
CA LYS A 362 25.44 12.85 7.27
C LYS A 362 24.71 14.02 7.93
N ALA A 363 24.06 14.90 7.16
CA ALA A 363 23.33 16.03 7.73
C ALA A 363 22.07 15.61 8.49
N LYS A 364 21.59 14.38 8.27
CA LYS A 364 20.47 13.76 9.00
C LYS A 364 20.93 12.77 10.07
N GLU A 365 22.21 12.71 10.40
CA GLU A 365 22.73 11.84 11.44
C GLU A 365 22.03 12.10 12.80
N ALA A 366 21.40 11.06 13.36
CA ALA A 366 20.68 11.17 14.63
C ALA A 366 20.52 9.80 15.30
N TRP A 367 19.89 9.79 16.48
CA TRP A 367 19.53 8.57 17.21
C TRP A 367 18.24 7.96 16.64
N ASP A 368 18.31 6.69 16.27
CA ASP A 368 17.16 5.81 16.04
C ASP A 368 16.88 4.95 17.28
N ARG A 369 15.62 4.55 17.46
CA ARG A 369 15.18 3.70 18.57
C ARG A 369 14.33 2.55 18.04
N LYS A 370 14.72 1.32 18.36
CA LYS A 370 14.06 0.10 17.90
C LYS A 370 13.81 -0.88 19.04
N ALA A 371 12.55 -1.19 19.29
CA ALA A 371 12.19 -2.28 20.19
C ALA A 371 12.60 -3.62 19.56
N LEU A 372 13.30 -4.46 20.32
CA LEU A 372 13.75 -5.79 19.90
C LEU A 372 12.80 -6.85 20.44
N LYS A 373 12.36 -7.77 19.58
CA LYS A 373 11.47 -8.87 20.00
C LYS A 373 12.22 -9.89 20.85
N ASN A 374 13.49 -10.14 20.53
CA ASN A 374 14.37 -11.02 21.28
C ASN A 374 15.71 -10.32 21.46
N PHE A 375 16.36 -10.47 22.62
CA PHE A 375 17.73 -9.98 22.79
C PHE A 375 18.45 -10.84 23.82
N ASP A 376 19.58 -11.43 23.43
CA ASP A 376 20.38 -12.31 24.28
C ASP A 376 21.79 -11.74 24.54
N GLY A 377 21.94 -10.43 24.38
CA GLY A 377 23.24 -9.74 24.48
C GLY A 377 24.01 -9.68 23.18
N ARG A 378 23.47 -10.21 22.08
CA ARG A 378 24.14 -10.28 20.78
C ARG A 378 23.24 -9.77 19.65
N LEU A 379 23.83 -9.02 18.72
CA LEU A 379 23.20 -8.58 17.48
C LEU A 379 24.09 -8.94 16.28
N LEU A 380 23.45 -9.24 15.16
CA LEU A 380 24.09 -9.23 13.84
C LEU A 380 23.52 -8.04 13.08
N ILE A 381 24.40 -7.17 12.58
CA ILE A 381 24.04 -6.00 11.77
C ILE A 381 24.47 -6.31 10.34
N ARG A 382 23.60 -6.09 9.36
CA ARG A 382 23.89 -6.34 7.95
C ARG A 382 23.35 -5.22 7.08
N GLU A 383 24.18 -4.77 6.14
CA GLU A 383 23.77 -3.87 5.07
C GLU A 383 23.23 -4.71 3.90
N VAL A 384 21.95 -4.52 3.57
CA VAL A 384 21.22 -5.37 2.60
C VAL A 384 20.92 -4.57 1.33
N ASP A 385 20.59 -3.30 1.47
CA ASP A 385 20.21 -2.43 0.36
C ASP A 385 21.47 -1.88 -0.34
N PRO A 386 21.34 -1.33 -1.57
CA PRO A 386 22.47 -0.74 -2.27
C PRO A 386 22.87 0.62 -1.67
N GLU A 387 23.33 0.62 -0.43
CA GLU A 387 23.81 1.78 0.30
C GLU A 387 25.04 1.49 1.18
N THR A 388 25.62 2.55 1.73
CA THR A 388 26.67 2.46 2.75
C THR A 388 26.12 3.03 4.05
N SER A 389 26.22 2.27 5.13
CA SER A 389 25.83 2.67 6.47
C SER A 389 27.05 3.10 7.28
N TRP A 390 26.91 4.19 8.05
CA TRP A 390 27.89 4.69 9.02
C TRP A 390 27.25 4.72 10.40
N ILE A 391 27.70 3.82 11.28
CA ILE A 391 27.19 3.67 12.64
C ILE A 391 28.26 4.11 13.61
N ASP A 392 27.98 5.14 14.41
CA ASP A 392 28.95 5.71 15.37
C ASP A 392 28.75 5.13 16.77
N ALA A 393 27.49 4.94 17.18
CA ALA A 393 27.20 4.45 18.53
C ALA A 393 26.00 3.49 18.56
N LEU A 394 26.07 2.51 19.45
CA LEU A 394 24.96 1.63 19.79
C LEU A 394 24.82 1.54 21.32
N ARG A 395 23.59 1.40 21.80
CA ARG A 395 23.30 1.06 23.20
C ARG A 395 21.98 0.31 23.28
N VAL A 396 21.90 -0.71 24.12
CA VAL A 396 20.62 -1.39 24.39
C VAL A 396 20.15 -1.00 25.78
N ASP A 397 18.97 -0.39 25.85
CA ASP A 397 18.29 -0.09 27.11
C ASP A 397 17.32 -1.24 27.44
N LEU A 398 17.54 -1.87 28.59
CA LEU A 398 16.68 -2.91 29.14
C LEU A 398 15.72 -2.30 30.15
N SER A 399 14.43 -2.55 29.98
CA SER A 399 13.38 -2.21 30.94
C SER A 399 12.86 -3.51 31.57
N CYS A 400 13.11 -3.68 32.87
CA CYS A 400 12.74 -4.89 33.63
C CYS A 400 11.61 -4.59 34.62
N GLY A 401 10.98 -5.64 35.17
CA GLY A 401 9.96 -5.50 36.22
C GLY A 401 10.45 -4.66 37.40
N GLY A 402 9.55 -3.84 37.97
CA GLY A 402 9.87 -2.93 39.08
C GLY A 402 10.44 -1.56 38.64
N GLY A 403 10.39 -1.23 37.34
CA GLY A 403 10.78 0.08 36.82
C GLY A 403 12.29 0.30 36.71
N ARG A 404 13.10 -0.74 36.94
CA ARG A 404 14.55 -0.67 36.80
C ARG A 404 14.94 -0.68 35.33
N THR A 405 15.69 0.33 34.91
CA THR A 405 16.33 0.38 33.59
C THR A 405 17.83 0.11 33.70
N VAL A 406 18.36 -0.67 32.77
CA VAL A 406 19.80 -0.97 32.67
C VAL A 406 20.24 -0.75 31.24
N SER A 407 21.28 0.05 31.03
CA SER A 407 21.86 0.27 29.70
C SER A 407 23.08 -0.62 29.50
N LEU A 408 23.07 -1.39 28.42
CA LEU A 408 24.18 -2.24 27.99
C LEU A 408 24.91 -1.56 26.82
N LEU A 409 26.24 -1.51 26.91
CA LEU A 409 27.11 -0.96 25.88
C LEU A 409 27.75 -2.09 25.06
N PRO A 410 28.05 -1.86 23.78
CA PRO A 410 28.73 -2.84 22.96
C PRO A 410 30.18 -3.03 23.44
N ARG A 411 30.72 -4.23 23.25
CA ARG A 411 32.14 -4.53 23.50
C ARG A 411 33.08 -3.84 22.52
N SER A 412 32.59 -3.56 21.32
CA SER A 412 33.36 -2.84 20.30
C SER A 412 33.54 -1.39 20.73
N GLU A 413 34.78 -0.96 20.94
CA GLU A 413 35.11 0.42 21.31
C GLU A 413 34.57 1.44 20.29
N THR A 414 34.61 1.09 19.00
CA THR A 414 34.12 1.89 17.88
C THR A 414 32.61 2.20 17.96
N LEU A 415 31.84 1.49 18.78
CA LEU A 415 30.38 1.67 18.88
C LEU A 415 29.92 2.16 20.25
N ARG A 416 30.84 2.47 21.18
CA ARG A 416 30.50 2.78 22.58
C ARG A 416 30.09 4.24 22.80
N ALA A 417 30.51 5.16 21.94
CA ALA A 417 30.30 6.59 22.12
C ALA A 417 30.11 7.28 20.76
N THR A 418 29.46 8.44 20.77
CA THR A 418 29.35 9.29 19.60
C THR A 418 30.64 10.11 19.45
N ASP A 419 31.65 9.55 18.80
CA ASP A 419 32.99 10.14 18.64
C ASP A 419 33.45 10.28 17.18
N HIS A 420 32.51 10.09 16.24
CA HIS A 420 32.71 10.11 14.79
C HIS A 420 33.66 9.03 14.25
N LYS A 421 33.91 7.96 15.01
CA LYS A 421 34.63 6.77 14.54
C LYS A 421 33.63 5.71 14.07
N TYR A 422 33.16 5.89 12.85
CA TYR A 422 32.13 5.04 12.28
C TYR A 422 32.56 3.60 12.02
N LEU A 423 31.75 2.64 12.46
CA LEU A 423 31.59 1.37 11.78
C LEU A 423 30.94 1.63 10.41
N THR A 424 31.63 1.26 9.35
CA THR A 424 31.12 1.37 7.98
C THR A 424 30.70 -0.01 7.47
N LEU A 425 29.49 -0.12 6.93
CA LEU A 425 29.00 -1.33 6.27
C LEU A 425 28.53 -0.99 4.85
N ARG A 426 29.02 -1.73 3.86
CA ARG A 426 28.56 -1.69 2.46
C ARG A 426 27.62 -2.84 2.17
N ARG A 427 26.85 -2.75 1.07
CA ARG A 427 25.97 -3.83 0.61
C ARG A 427 26.60 -5.22 0.71
N GLY A 428 25.94 -6.10 1.45
CA GLY A 428 26.34 -7.49 1.68
C GLY A 428 27.29 -7.68 2.87
N GLU A 429 27.89 -6.62 3.40
CA GLU A 429 28.73 -6.68 4.59
C GLU A 429 27.88 -6.85 5.85
N SER A 430 28.45 -7.51 6.84
CA SER A 430 27.82 -7.69 8.13
C SER A 430 28.84 -7.70 9.25
N THR A 431 28.39 -7.35 10.44
CA THR A 431 29.21 -7.39 11.64
C THR A 431 28.42 -7.92 12.83
N PHE A 432 29.13 -8.62 13.70
CA PHE A 432 28.59 -9.18 14.93
C PHE A 432 28.93 -8.24 16.10
N VAL A 433 27.92 -7.86 16.88
CA VAL A 433 28.07 -6.98 18.03
C VAL A 433 27.59 -7.68 19.29
N ALA A 434 28.52 -7.90 20.22
CA ALA A 434 28.21 -8.37 21.57
C ALA A 434 28.17 -7.19 22.54
N PHE A 435 27.28 -7.27 23.53
CA PHE A 435 27.13 -6.27 24.59
C PHE A 435 27.71 -6.77 25.90
N ASP A 436 28.15 -5.83 26.74
CA ASP A 436 28.62 -6.12 28.09
C ASP A 436 27.46 -6.24 29.07
N GLY A 437 27.53 -7.22 29.97
CA GLY A 437 26.52 -7.51 30.98
C GLY A 437 25.66 -8.74 30.66
N GLU A 438 24.96 -9.22 31.68
CA GLU A 438 23.95 -10.28 31.53
C GLU A 438 22.60 -9.67 31.19
N VAL A 439 21.87 -10.27 30.25
CA VAL A 439 20.48 -9.88 29.94
C VAL A 439 19.56 -10.65 30.87
N PRO A 440 18.90 -10.01 31.85
CA PRO A 440 18.01 -10.72 32.75
C PRO A 440 16.81 -11.28 31.98
N PRO A 441 16.28 -12.45 32.38
CA PRO A 441 15.05 -12.95 31.80
C PRO A 441 13.91 -11.96 32.07
N VAL A 442 12.97 -11.84 31.10
CA VAL A 442 11.74 -11.01 31.20
C VAL A 442 11.95 -9.48 31.07
N CYS A 443 13.09 -9.00 30.55
CA CYS A 443 13.25 -7.57 30.24
C CYS A 443 12.88 -7.26 28.77
N GLN A 444 12.27 -6.10 28.55
CA GLN A 444 12.10 -5.54 27.20
C GLN A 444 13.38 -4.81 26.79
N ALA A 445 13.86 -5.08 25.58
CA ALA A 445 15.06 -4.47 25.05
C ALA A 445 14.74 -3.43 23.97
N VAL A 446 15.30 -2.24 24.10
CA VAL A 446 15.26 -1.19 23.07
C VAL A 446 16.68 -0.89 22.63
N LEU A 447 16.97 -1.12 21.36
CA LEU A 447 18.21 -0.69 20.74
C LEU A 447 18.12 0.80 20.39
N ASN A 448 19.14 1.55 20.78
CA ASN A 448 19.39 2.89 20.30
C ASN A 448 20.62 2.83 19.39
N SER A 449 20.51 3.40 18.19
CA SER A 449 21.61 3.46 17.21
C SER A 449 21.80 4.88 16.70
N TYR A 450 23.02 5.38 16.71
CA TYR A 450 23.37 6.70 16.19
C TYR A 450 24.18 6.55 14.90
N GLY A 451 23.75 7.23 13.85
CA GLY A 451 24.42 7.16 12.56
C GLY A 451 23.58 7.68 11.41
N TYR A 452 24.01 7.36 10.20
CA TYR A 452 23.33 7.69 8.95
C TYR A 452 23.69 6.69 7.85
N TYR A 453 23.02 6.77 6.70
CA TYR A 453 23.36 6.00 5.51
C TYR A 453 23.40 6.88 4.25
N VAL A 454 24.01 6.41 3.16
CA VAL A 454 24.08 7.12 1.87
C VAL A 454 23.84 6.09 0.76
N PRO A 455 22.76 6.26 -0.04
CA PRO A 455 22.49 5.43 -1.19
C PRO A 455 23.65 5.41 -2.17
N SER A 456 23.91 4.26 -2.79
CA SER A 456 24.99 4.11 -3.78
C SER A 456 24.81 5.05 -4.98
N SER A 457 23.57 5.47 -5.29
CA SER A 457 23.27 6.47 -6.32
C SER A 457 23.86 7.86 -6.02
N ASP A 458 24.06 8.18 -4.75
CA ASP A 458 24.46 9.51 -4.28
C ASP A 458 25.98 9.60 -4.08
N ILE A 459 26.68 8.46 -4.14
CA ILE A 459 28.15 8.41 -4.12
C ILE A 459 28.63 8.74 -5.54
N ALA A 460 28.93 10.02 -5.78
CA ALA A 460 29.56 10.45 -7.02
C ALA A 460 30.78 9.56 -7.29
N PRO A 461 30.94 9.00 -8.52
CA PRO A 461 32.07 8.15 -8.84
C PRO A 461 33.35 8.95 -8.58
N SER A 462 34.10 8.56 -7.55
CA SER A 462 35.41 9.14 -7.31
C SER A 462 36.26 8.78 -8.52
N ILE A 463 36.54 9.77 -9.38
CA ILE A 463 37.52 9.61 -10.46
C ILE A 463 38.82 9.24 -9.76
N ARG A 464 39.19 7.96 -9.79
CA ARG A 464 40.50 7.51 -9.35
C ARG A 464 41.50 8.15 -10.32
N LYS A 465 42.25 9.13 -9.83
CA LYS A 465 43.40 9.68 -10.54
C LYS A 465 44.52 8.65 -10.63
#